data_AF-A0A2J4P0F1-F1
#
_entry.id   AF-A0A2J4P0F1-F1
#
_cell.length_a   1.000
_cell.length_b   1.000
_cell.length_c   1.000
_cell.angle_alpha   90.00
_cell.angle_beta   90.00
_cell.angle_gamma   90.00
#
_symmetry.space_group_name_H-M   'P 1'
#
loop_
_entity.id
_entity.type
_entity.pdbx_description
1 polymer ?
#
loop_
_entity_poly.entity_id
_entity_poly.type
_entity_poly.pdbx_seq_one_letter_code
_entity_poly.pdbx_strand_id
1 'polypeptide(L)'
;LVVAGGGDNAAGAVGVGMADAGQAMLSLGTSGVYFAVSDGFLSKPESAVHSFCHALPGRWHLMSVMLSAASCLDWAATLTGLDTVPALIAAAEAANDDADPVWFLPYLSGERTPHNNPQAKGVFFGLTHQHGPAELARAVLEGVGYALADGMD
;
A
#
# COMPACT_ATOMS: atom_id res chain seq x y z
N LEU A 1 -25.47 -12.58 -26.04
CA LEU A 1 -25.83 -12.36 -24.63
C LEU A 1 -24.94 -11.24 -24.11
N VAL A 2 -25.49 -10.24 -23.42
CA VAL A 2 -24.71 -9.21 -22.70
C VAL A 2 -24.99 -9.40 -21.21
N VAL A 3 -23.95 -9.37 -20.39
CA VAL A 3 -24.06 -9.49 -18.92
C VAL A 3 -23.89 -8.13 -18.26
N ALA A 4 -24.41 -7.98 -17.03
CA ALA A 4 -24.35 -6.72 -16.29
C ALA A 4 -22.92 -6.24 -15.99
N GLY A 5 -21.97 -7.18 -15.86
CA GLY A 5 -20.57 -6.88 -15.57
C GLY A 5 -20.33 -6.48 -14.11
N GLY A 6 -19.26 -5.73 -13.87
CA GLY A 6 -18.89 -5.18 -12.56
C GLY A 6 -17.93 -4.00 -12.73
N GLY A 7 -17.70 -3.24 -11.64
CA GLY A 7 -16.64 -2.23 -11.60
C GLY A 7 -15.26 -2.86 -11.78
N ASP A 8 -14.25 -2.06 -12.11
CA ASP A 8 -12.88 -2.49 -12.39
C ASP A 8 -12.29 -3.44 -11.32
N ASN A 9 -12.38 -3.08 -10.05
CA ASN A 9 -11.86 -3.86 -8.93
C ASN A 9 -12.65 -5.16 -8.73
N ALA A 10 -13.98 -5.11 -8.81
CA ALA A 10 -14.84 -6.28 -8.68
C ALA A 10 -14.70 -7.25 -9.86
N ALA A 11 -14.53 -6.74 -11.07
CA ALA A 11 -14.27 -7.54 -12.27
C ALA A 11 -12.85 -8.13 -12.23
N GLY A 12 -11.86 -7.35 -11.77
CA GLY A 12 -10.49 -7.80 -11.53
C GLY A 12 -10.42 -8.93 -10.52
N ALA A 13 -11.12 -8.80 -9.39
CA ALA A 13 -11.24 -9.84 -8.36
C ALA A 13 -11.77 -11.16 -8.95
N VAL A 14 -12.84 -11.10 -9.75
CA VAL A 14 -13.34 -12.29 -10.46
C VAL A 14 -12.28 -12.86 -11.41
N GLY A 15 -11.56 -12.02 -12.14
CA GLY A 15 -10.51 -12.42 -13.08
C GLY A 15 -9.35 -13.17 -12.44
N VAL A 16 -9.03 -12.89 -11.17
CA VAL A 16 -7.98 -13.59 -10.39
C VAL A 16 -8.52 -14.71 -9.50
N GLY A 17 -9.81 -15.06 -9.63
CA GLY A 17 -10.43 -16.15 -8.87
C GLY A 17 -10.80 -15.80 -7.43
N MET A 18 -10.94 -14.52 -7.12
CA MET A 18 -11.46 -14.04 -5.83
C MET A 18 -12.98 -13.96 -5.88
N ALA A 19 -13.65 -14.92 -5.23
CA ALA A 19 -15.10 -15.07 -5.20
C ALA A 19 -15.64 -15.29 -3.78
N ASP A 20 -14.81 -15.80 -2.88
CA ASP A 20 -15.19 -16.26 -1.55
C ASP A 20 -14.58 -15.43 -0.44
N ALA A 21 -15.34 -15.30 0.64
CA ALA A 21 -14.93 -14.54 1.81
C ALA A 21 -13.61 -15.06 2.39
N GLY A 22 -12.75 -14.14 2.82
CA GLY A 22 -11.40 -14.45 3.30
C GLY A 22 -10.34 -14.48 2.20
N GLN A 23 -10.71 -14.39 0.92
CA GLN A 23 -9.76 -14.13 -0.15
C GLN A 23 -9.42 -12.64 -0.20
N ALA A 24 -8.12 -12.33 -0.31
CA ALA A 24 -7.63 -10.98 -0.43
C ALA A 24 -6.57 -10.87 -1.54
N MET A 25 -6.43 -9.67 -2.09
CA MET A 25 -5.39 -9.31 -3.04
C MET A 25 -4.78 -7.98 -2.62
N LEU A 26 -3.46 -7.91 -2.73
CA LEU A 26 -2.70 -6.70 -2.59
C LEU A 26 -2.15 -6.32 -3.98
N SER A 27 -2.62 -5.20 -4.51
CA SER A 27 -2.10 -4.63 -5.75
C SER A 27 -1.09 -3.55 -5.41
N LEU A 28 0.17 -3.78 -5.79
CA LEU A 28 1.29 -2.86 -5.59
C LEU A 28 1.58 -2.11 -6.88
N GLY A 29 0.75 -1.11 -7.19
CA GLY A 29 1.00 -0.15 -8.25
C GLY A 29 1.60 1.15 -7.72
N THR A 30 1.56 2.21 -8.54
CA THR A 30 1.89 3.59 -8.10
C THR A 30 1.21 3.92 -6.76
N SER A 31 -0.05 3.54 -6.62
CA SER A 31 -0.82 3.44 -5.39
C SER A 31 -0.99 1.97 -4.95
N GLY A 32 -1.20 1.74 -3.66
CA GLY A 32 -1.51 0.43 -3.10
C GLY A 32 -3.02 0.23 -2.97
N VAL A 33 -3.51 -0.95 -3.34
CA VAL A 33 -4.91 -1.34 -3.08
C VAL A 33 -4.92 -2.70 -2.39
N TYR A 34 -5.49 -2.74 -1.19
CA TYR A 34 -5.83 -3.99 -0.53
C TYR A 34 -7.32 -4.26 -0.72
N PHE A 35 -7.63 -5.35 -1.40
CA PHE A 35 -9.00 -5.79 -1.70
C PHE A 35 -9.27 -7.08 -0.93
N ALA A 36 -10.36 -7.13 -0.16
CA ALA A 36 -10.76 -8.33 0.57
C ALA A 36 -12.23 -8.67 0.33
N VAL A 37 -12.53 -9.92 -0.03
CA VAL A 37 -13.92 -10.39 -0.14
C VAL A 37 -14.47 -10.62 1.26
N SER A 38 -15.67 -10.10 1.52
CA SER A 38 -16.37 -10.20 2.81
C SER A 38 -17.66 -11.01 2.70
N ASP A 39 -18.00 -11.69 3.79
CA ASP A 39 -19.29 -12.37 3.95
C ASP A 39 -20.31 -11.39 4.53
N GLY A 40 -20.99 -10.67 3.65
CA GLY A 40 -21.91 -9.59 4.04
C GLY A 40 -21.29 -8.20 3.97
N PHE A 41 -22.16 -7.19 4.08
CA PHE A 41 -21.72 -5.80 4.11
C PHE A 41 -21.04 -5.48 5.45
N LEU A 42 -19.77 -5.09 5.39
CA LEU A 42 -19.01 -4.55 6.52
C LEU A 42 -18.73 -3.07 6.27
N SER A 43 -18.71 -2.23 7.32
CA SER A 43 -18.45 -0.80 7.20
C SER A 43 -17.50 -0.35 8.30
N LYS A 44 -16.40 0.32 7.90
CA LYS A 44 -15.48 1.06 8.79
C LYS A 44 -15.17 2.43 8.18
N PRO A 45 -16.17 3.32 8.04
CA PRO A 45 -15.98 4.62 7.39
C PRO A 45 -15.07 5.54 8.22
N GLU A 46 -15.02 5.38 9.55
CA GLU A 46 -14.06 6.08 10.40
C GLU A 46 -12.59 5.80 10.04
N SER A 47 -12.29 4.60 9.53
CA SER A 47 -10.95 4.22 9.03
C SER A 47 -10.82 4.39 7.51
N ALA A 48 -11.76 5.08 6.87
CA ALA A 48 -11.78 5.30 5.42
C ALA A 48 -11.70 4.03 4.56
N VAL A 49 -12.18 2.89 5.07
CA VAL A 49 -12.30 1.64 4.30
C VAL A 49 -13.55 1.72 3.44
N HIS A 50 -13.40 1.48 2.14
CA HIS A 50 -14.53 1.43 1.22
C HIS A 50 -15.18 0.05 1.25
N SER A 51 -16.52 0.00 1.19
CA SER A 51 -17.29 -1.25 1.15
C SER A 51 -18.29 -1.19 0.01
N PHE A 52 -18.23 -2.17 -0.88
CA PHE A 52 -19.06 -2.24 -2.07
C PHE A 52 -19.58 -3.66 -2.31
N CYS A 53 -20.63 -3.77 -3.13
CA CYS A 53 -21.08 -5.07 -3.62
C CYS A 53 -20.03 -5.69 -4.54
N HIS A 54 -19.81 -7.00 -4.42
CA HIS A 54 -19.03 -7.76 -5.39
C HIS A 54 -19.79 -7.90 -6.72
N ALA A 55 -19.10 -8.31 -7.78
CA ALA A 55 -19.74 -8.68 -9.05
C ALA A 55 -20.56 -9.98 -8.96
N LEU A 56 -20.46 -10.72 -7.85
CA LEU A 56 -21.15 -11.98 -7.62
C LEU A 56 -22.32 -11.77 -6.63
N PRO A 57 -23.47 -12.45 -6.81
CA PRO A 57 -24.61 -12.32 -5.92
C PRO A 57 -24.28 -12.67 -4.46
N GLY A 58 -24.81 -11.88 -3.52
CA GLY A 58 -24.65 -12.15 -2.08
C GLY A 58 -23.21 -12.01 -1.56
N ARG A 59 -22.36 -11.26 -2.28
CA ARG A 59 -20.97 -11.02 -1.92
C ARG A 59 -20.68 -9.53 -1.87
N TRP A 60 -19.74 -9.17 -1.00
CA TRP A 60 -19.24 -7.81 -0.81
C TRP A 60 -17.72 -7.82 -0.81
N HIS A 61 -17.14 -6.64 -0.95
CA HIS A 61 -15.70 -6.47 -0.81
C HIS A 61 -15.37 -5.17 -0.10
N LEU A 62 -14.23 -5.22 0.58
CA LEU A 62 -13.59 -4.09 1.22
C LEU A 62 -12.40 -3.64 0.39
N MET A 63 -12.18 -2.33 0.32
CA MET A 63 -10.97 -1.76 -0.25
C MET A 63 -10.33 -0.76 0.70
N SER A 64 -9.05 -0.99 0.97
CA SER A 64 -8.14 -0.02 1.56
C SER A 64 -7.25 0.53 0.46
N VAL A 65 -7.09 1.85 0.42
CA VAL A 65 -6.36 2.54 -0.65
C VAL A 65 -5.24 3.36 -0.02
N MET A 66 -4.02 3.03 -0.42
CA MET A 66 -2.81 3.75 -0.09
C MET A 66 -2.41 4.61 -1.27
N LEU A 67 -2.30 5.93 -1.09
CA LEU A 67 -2.08 6.84 -2.22
C LEU A 67 -0.66 6.76 -2.81
N SER A 68 0.32 6.28 -2.07
CA SER A 68 1.70 6.14 -2.53
C SER A 68 2.31 4.82 -2.04
N ALA A 69 2.38 3.81 -2.93
CA ALA A 69 3.02 2.53 -2.65
C ALA A 69 4.31 2.38 -3.47
N ALA A 70 4.24 1.81 -4.68
CA ALA A 70 5.44 1.68 -5.53
C ALA A 70 6.04 3.03 -5.90
N SER A 71 5.22 4.10 -5.97
CA SER A 71 5.71 5.45 -6.21
C SER A 71 6.66 5.98 -5.14
N CYS A 72 6.58 5.48 -3.89
CA CYS A 72 7.56 5.79 -2.86
C CYS A 72 8.93 5.21 -3.18
N LEU A 73 9.00 4.03 -3.79
CA LEU A 73 10.25 3.40 -4.20
C LEU A 73 10.86 4.16 -5.37
N ASP A 74 10.08 4.53 -6.38
CA ASP A 74 10.56 5.37 -7.50
C ASP A 74 11.09 6.72 -7.00
N TRP A 75 10.36 7.36 -6.07
CA TRP A 75 10.79 8.60 -5.44
C TRP A 75 12.08 8.44 -4.64
N ALA A 76 12.18 7.37 -3.85
CA ALA A 76 13.35 7.09 -3.02
C ALA A 76 14.59 6.75 -3.88
N ALA A 77 14.41 6.00 -4.96
CA ALA A 77 15.46 5.71 -5.95
C ALA A 77 16.07 7.01 -6.48
N THR A 78 15.21 7.96 -6.88
CA THR A 78 15.64 9.30 -7.33
C THR A 78 16.32 10.09 -6.20
N LEU A 79 15.74 10.11 -5.00
CA LEU A 79 16.25 10.87 -3.86
C LEU A 79 17.65 10.42 -3.41
N THR A 80 17.89 9.11 -3.48
CA THR A 80 19.12 8.47 -3.01
C THR A 80 20.20 8.35 -4.09
N GLY A 81 19.87 8.65 -5.35
CA GLY A 81 20.75 8.41 -6.50
C GLY A 81 20.90 6.93 -6.87
N LEU A 82 20.00 6.08 -6.38
CA LEU A 82 19.91 4.67 -6.74
C LEU A 82 18.99 4.56 -7.96
N ASP A 83 19.54 4.85 -9.15
CA ASP A 83 18.86 5.13 -10.44
C ASP A 83 17.69 4.22 -10.86
N THR A 84 17.46 3.07 -10.20
CA THR A 84 16.36 2.16 -10.48
C THR A 84 15.80 1.55 -9.19
N VAL A 85 14.50 1.17 -9.20
CA VAL A 85 13.87 0.45 -8.07
C VAL A 85 14.60 -0.85 -7.71
N PRO A 86 15.07 -1.70 -8.65
CA PRO A 86 15.89 -2.85 -8.31
C PRO A 86 17.19 -2.49 -7.58
N ALA A 87 17.85 -1.39 -7.95
CA ALA A 87 19.04 -0.92 -7.25
C ALA A 87 18.71 -0.42 -5.83
N LEU A 88 17.57 0.25 -5.66
CA LEU A 88 17.04 0.63 -4.34
C LEU A 88 16.83 -0.61 -3.45
N ILE A 89 16.17 -1.64 -3.97
CA ILE A 89 15.90 -2.87 -3.22
C ILE A 89 17.22 -3.57 -2.83
N ALA A 90 18.16 -3.70 -3.77
CA ALA A 90 19.46 -4.29 -3.48
C ALA A 90 20.26 -3.50 -2.43
N ALA A 91 20.16 -2.17 -2.43
CA ALA A 91 20.78 -1.34 -1.40
C ALA A 91 20.11 -1.52 -0.04
N ALA A 92 18.78 -1.64 0.00
CA ALA A 92 18.04 -1.90 1.23
C ALA A 92 18.44 -3.23 1.88
N GLU A 93 18.65 -4.28 1.07
CA GLU A 93 19.16 -5.58 1.54
C GLU A 93 20.58 -5.50 2.12
N ALA A 94 21.37 -4.53 1.68
CA ALA A 94 22.73 -4.29 2.14
C ALA A 94 22.84 -3.21 3.24
N ALA A 95 21.71 -2.72 3.76
CA ALA A 95 21.68 -1.73 4.83
C ALA A 95 22.35 -2.27 6.10
N ASN A 96 22.97 -1.37 6.87
CA ASN A 96 23.62 -1.73 8.12
C ASN A 96 22.58 -2.13 9.17
N ASP A 97 22.63 -3.38 9.63
CA ASP A 97 21.75 -3.90 10.69
C ASP A 97 22.07 -3.33 12.07
N ASP A 98 23.29 -2.81 12.28
CA ASP A 98 23.69 -2.16 13.53
C ASP A 98 23.31 -0.68 13.60
N ALA A 99 22.84 -0.09 12.49
CA ALA A 99 22.38 1.29 12.47
C ALA A 99 21.02 1.42 13.19
N ASP A 100 20.80 2.55 13.87
CA ASP A 100 19.51 2.86 14.46
C ASP A 100 18.39 2.82 13.40
N PRO A 101 17.15 2.45 13.76
CA PRO A 101 16.05 2.39 12.80
C PRO A 101 15.63 3.79 12.34
N VAL A 102 15.45 3.95 11.04
CA VAL A 102 14.83 5.13 10.43
C VAL A 102 13.39 4.79 10.08
N TRP A 103 12.46 5.62 10.55
CA TRP A 103 11.05 5.46 10.23
C TRP A 103 10.69 6.28 9.01
N PHE A 104 9.96 5.67 8.08
CA PHE A 104 9.40 6.36 6.93
C PHE A 104 7.87 6.35 6.98
N LEU A 105 7.25 7.53 6.90
CA LEU A 105 5.82 7.67 6.62
C LEU A 105 5.64 7.87 5.11
N PRO A 106 4.90 7.00 4.41
CA PRO A 106 4.80 7.02 2.94
C PRO A 106 3.76 8.00 2.37
N TYR A 107 3.36 9.03 3.12
CA TYR A 107 2.24 9.91 2.75
C TYR A 107 2.63 11.05 1.81
N LEU A 108 3.36 10.74 0.74
CA LEU A 108 3.89 11.74 -0.21
C LEU A 108 2.78 12.53 -0.92
N SER A 109 1.60 11.93 -1.07
CA SER A 109 0.43 12.51 -1.76
C SER A 109 -0.74 12.81 -0.83
N GLY A 110 -0.47 12.99 0.47
CA GLY A 110 -1.49 12.80 1.51
C GLY A 110 -1.75 11.30 1.73
N GLU A 111 -2.80 10.98 2.48
CA GLU A 111 -3.22 9.58 2.64
C GLU A 111 -4.73 9.43 2.72
N ARG A 112 -5.24 8.30 2.23
CA ARG A 112 -6.66 7.94 2.30
C ARG A 112 -6.94 6.96 3.41
N THR A 113 -6.51 5.71 3.30
CA THR A 113 -6.73 4.73 4.37
C THR A 113 -5.47 4.62 5.23
N PRO A 114 -5.56 4.60 6.57
CA PRO A 114 -6.76 4.80 7.40
C PRO A 114 -7.06 6.27 7.77
N HIS A 115 -6.17 7.21 7.44
CA HIS A 115 -6.14 8.55 8.04
C HIS A 115 -7.10 9.59 7.42
N ASN A 116 -7.54 9.37 6.19
CA ASN A 116 -8.30 10.30 5.35
C ASN A 116 -7.79 11.75 5.41
N ASN A 117 -6.48 11.92 5.32
CA ASN A 117 -5.80 13.19 5.53
C ASN A 117 -5.08 13.65 4.25
N PRO A 118 -5.68 14.58 3.47
CA PRO A 118 -5.04 15.13 2.27
C PRO A 118 -3.83 16.01 2.58
N GLN A 119 -3.65 16.43 3.84
CA GLN A 119 -2.53 17.24 4.28
C GLN A 119 -1.36 16.42 4.83
N ALA A 120 -1.51 15.09 4.93
CA ALA A 120 -0.42 14.22 5.34
C ALA A 120 0.79 14.38 4.40
N LYS A 121 1.99 14.15 4.94
CA LYS A 121 3.26 14.33 4.25
C LYS A 121 4.16 13.15 4.51
N GLY A 122 5.04 12.87 3.54
CA GLY A 122 6.12 11.92 3.76
C GLY A 122 7.10 12.44 4.81
N VAL A 123 7.58 11.53 5.67
CA VAL A 123 8.49 11.86 6.77
C VAL A 123 9.56 10.80 6.85
N PHE A 124 10.82 11.22 6.96
CA PHE A 124 11.87 10.39 7.56
C PHE A 124 12.10 10.86 8.99
N PHE A 125 12.08 9.93 9.95
CA PHE A 125 12.27 10.22 11.36
C PHE A 125 13.33 9.29 11.95
N GLY A 126 14.19 9.82 12.83
CA GLY A 126 15.28 9.06 13.46
C GLY A 126 16.64 9.18 12.76
N LEU A 127 16.79 10.09 11.80
CA LEU A 127 18.06 10.26 11.09
C LEU A 127 19.19 10.74 12.01
N THR A 128 20.32 10.05 11.89
CA THR A 128 21.64 10.38 12.46
C THR A 128 22.71 10.30 11.36
N HIS A 129 23.94 10.72 11.66
CA HIS A 129 25.07 10.67 10.72
C HIS A 129 25.48 9.25 10.27
N GLN A 130 24.95 8.20 10.87
CA GLN A 130 25.24 6.81 10.49
C GLN A 130 24.41 6.32 9.31
N HIS A 131 23.37 7.05 8.91
CA HIS A 131 22.45 6.62 7.86
C HIS A 131 22.86 7.15 6.49
N GLY A 132 22.76 6.28 5.50
CA GLY A 132 22.98 6.61 4.09
C GLY A 132 21.84 6.12 3.18
N PRO A 133 22.10 6.09 1.87
CA PRO A 133 21.14 5.61 0.86
C PRO A 133 20.52 4.25 1.16
N ALA A 134 21.30 3.31 1.70
CA ALA A 134 20.85 1.95 2.00
C ALA A 134 19.83 1.92 3.14
N GLU A 135 20.10 2.61 4.25
CA GLU A 135 19.18 2.68 5.39
C GLU A 135 17.89 3.43 5.03
N LEU A 136 17.99 4.48 4.21
CA LEU A 136 16.81 5.17 3.67
C LEU A 136 15.99 4.28 2.76
N ALA A 137 16.63 3.47 1.91
CA ALA A 137 15.97 2.52 1.03
C ALA A 137 15.20 1.46 1.85
N ARG A 138 15.83 0.91 2.89
CA ARG A 138 15.19 -0.03 3.82
C ARG A 138 13.99 0.61 4.51
N ALA A 139 14.17 1.81 5.07
CA ALA A 139 13.09 2.54 5.74
C ALA A 139 11.89 2.77 4.82
N VAL A 140 12.11 3.08 3.54
CA VAL A 140 11.00 3.27 2.58
C VAL A 140 10.24 1.97 2.33
N LEU A 141 10.92 0.85 2.13
CA LEU A 141 10.28 -0.45 1.94
C LEU A 141 9.47 -0.87 3.18
N GLU A 142 10.07 -0.73 4.36
CA GLU A 142 9.42 -1.03 5.63
C GLU A 142 8.22 -0.11 5.88
N GLY A 143 8.38 1.20 5.68
CA GLY A 143 7.32 2.19 5.85
C GLY A 143 6.11 1.95 4.96
N VAL A 144 6.34 1.57 3.70
CA VAL A 144 5.25 1.15 2.80
C VAL A 144 4.59 -0.13 3.31
N GLY A 145 5.37 -1.12 3.75
CA GLY A 145 4.85 -2.36 4.34
C GLY A 145 4.00 -2.11 5.59
N TYR A 146 4.45 -1.23 6.48
CA TYR A 146 3.70 -0.87 7.69
C TYR A 146 2.41 -0.13 7.39
N ALA A 147 2.42 0.81 6.44
CA ALA A 147 1.19 1.50 6.05
C ALA A 147 0.19 0.58 5.35
N LEU A 148 0.65 -0.43 4.61
CA LEU A 148 -0.21 -1.47 4.07
C LEU A 148 -0.82 -2.34 5.18
N ALA A 149 -0.04 -2.71 6.18
CA ALA A 149 -0.53 -3.44 7.35
C ALA A 149 -1.56 -2.61 8.15
N ASP A 150 -1.30 -1.32 8.37
CA ASP A 150 -2.24 -0.37 9.00
C ASP A 150 -3.56 -0.25 8.21
N GLY A 151 -3.49 -0.39 6.88
CA GLY A 151 -4.66 -0.45 6.02
C GLY A 151 -5.41 -1.79 6.03
N MET A 152 -4.83 -2.86 6.59
CA MET A 152 -5.44 -4.19 6.71
C MET A 152 -6.17 -4.41 8.04
N ASP A 153 -5.70 -3.78 9.12
CA ASP A 153 -6.23 -3.91 10.49
C ASP A 153 -7.59 -3.19 10.71
#